data_AF-A0A940FU29-F1
#
_entry.id   AF-A0A940FU29-F1
#
_cell.length_a   1.000
_cell.length_b   1.000
_cell.length_c   1.000
_cell.angle_alpha   90.00
_cell.angle_beta   90.00
_cell.angle_gamma   90.00
#
_symmetry.space_group_name_H-M   'P 1'
#
loop_
_entity.id
_entity.type
_entity.pdbx_description
1 polymer ?
#
loop_
_entity_poly.entity_id
_entity_poly.type
_entity_poly.pdbx_seq_one_letter_code
_entity_poly.pdbx_strand_id
1 'polypeptide(L)'
;HLTAALDRPDTTWFVSLLDVNPSGVGALVTKGWLRASHRATSVDAVQPYKVHHPHTGAEPVPVGVPVEYAIDLGETSQYFRPGHRIAIEIKAQDGDAVHFWHHGEPHEVRHDIGYGPGAVSKLLLPVIPPGAR
;
A
#
# COMPACT_ATOMS: atom_id res chain seq x y z
N HIS A 1 5.16 -2.50 2.73
CA HIS A 1 6.42 -1.81 2.39
C HIS A 1 6.59 -1.85 0.88
N LEU A 2 6.71 -0.70 0.25
CA LEU A 2 6.85 -0.53 -1.19
C LEU A 2 8.11 0.28 -1.45
N THR A 3 9.02 -0.22 -2.28
CA THR A 3 10.16 0.55 -2.77
C THR A 3 9.85 1.03 -4.17
N ALA A 4 9.79 2.34 -4.36
CA ALA A 4 9.45 2.93 -5.64
C ALA A 4 10.15 4.27 -5.87
N ALA A 5 10.42 4.59 -7.13
CA ALA A 5 10.81 5.93 -7.56
C ALA A 5 9.63 6.63 -8.24
N LEU A 6 9.59 7.96 -8.13
CA LEU A 6 8.58 8.82 -8.75
C LEU A 6 9.24 9.80 -9.70
N ASP A 7 8.56 10.16 -10.79
CA ASP A 7 8.98 11.26 -11.68
C ASP A 7 8.52 12.65 -11.18
N ARG A 8 7.71 12.68 -10.11
CA ARG A 8 7.21 13.89 -9.44
C ARG A 8 7.57 13.90 -7.95
N PRO A 9 7.64 15.07 -7.32
CA PRO A 9 8.00 15.18 -5.90
C PRO A 9 6.90 14.73 -4.93
N ASP A 10 5.73 14.32 -5.42
CA ASP A 10 4.66 13.80 -4.58
C ASP A 10 3.66 12.96 -5.39
N THR A 11 2.93 12.09 -4.70
CA THR A 11 1.80 11.32 -5.22
C THR A 11 0.97 10.80 -4.04
N THR A 12 -0.15 10.15 -4.33
CA THR A 12 -0.90 9.41 -3.33
C THR A 12 -0.91 7.94 -3.71
N TRP A 13 -0.46 7.08 -2.81
CA TRP A 13 -0.55 5.64 -2.94
C TRP A 13 -1.91 5.16 -2.45
N PHE A 14 -2.56 4.33 -3.26
CA PHE A 14 -3.76 3.59 -2.92
C PHE A 14 -3.41 2.11 -3.05
N VAL A 15 -3.45 1.36 -1.95
CA VAL A 15 -3.08 -0.06 -1.95
C VAL A 15 -4.24 -0.88 -1.42
N SER A 16 -4.71 -1.83 -2.21
CA SER A 16 -5.82 -2.73 -1.85
C SER A 16 -5.32 -4.15 -1.69
N LEU A 17 -5.77 -4.83 -0.64
CA LEU A 17 -5.65 -6.28 -0.46
C LEU A 17 -6.92 -6.95 -0.97
N LEU A 18 -6.75 -7.93 -1.85
CA LEU A 18 -7.85 -8.66 -2.48
C LEU A 18 -7.79 -10.15 -2.17
N ASP A 19 -8.97 -10.75 -1.98
CA ASP A 19 -9.19 -12.19 -1.98
C ASP A 19 -9.70 -12.60 -3.36
N VAL A 20 -8.84 -13.25 -4.15
CA VAL A 20 -9.13 -13.67 -5.52
C VAL A 20 -9.60 -15.12 -5.50
N ASN A 21 -10.85 -15.33 -5.90
CA ASN A 21 -11.44 -16.67 -5.96
C ASN A 21 -10.86 -17.51 -7.12
N PRO A 22 -11.14 -18.83 -7.19
CA PRO A 22 -10.60 -19.69 -8.25
C PRO A 22 -11.02 -19.32 -9.67
N SER A 23 -12.10 -18.54 -9.85
CA SER A 23 -12.51 -18.02 -11.15
C SER A 23 -11.81 -16.71 -11.52
N GLY A 24 -10.90 -16.20 -10.69
CA GLY A 24 -10.14 -14.98 -10.92
C GLY A 24 -10.81 -13.68 -10.48
N VAL A 25 -11.97 -13.74 -9.81
CA VAL A 25 -12.68 -12.54 -9.33
C VAL A 25 -12.13 -12.13 -7.97
N GLY A 26 -11.63 -10.90 -7.87
CA GLY A 26 -11.12 -10.32 -6.63
C GLY A 26 -12.20 -9.61 -5.81
N ALA A 27 -12.31 -9.95 -4.54
CA ALA A 27 -13.09 -9.21 -3.55
C ALA A 27 -12.16 -8.36 -2.67
N LEU A 28 -12.55 -7.11 -2.39
CA LEU A 28 -11.79 -6.23 -1.50
C LEU A 28 -11.80 -6.78 -0.07
N VAL A 29 -10.61 -6.94 0.52
CA VAL A 29 -10.43 -7.34 1.93
C VAL A 29 -10.21 -6.11 2.81
N THR A 30 -9.26 -5.26 2.40
CA THR A 30 -8.94 -3.99 3.06
C THR A 30 -8.15 -3.11 2.10
N LYS A 31 -7.98 -1.84 2.44
CA LYS A 31 -7.16 -0.90 1.70
C LYS A 31 -6.42 0.06 2.63
N GLY A 32 -5.41 0.71 2.08
CA GLY A 32 -4.58 1.70 2.75
C GLY A 32 -4.18 2.82 1.81
N TRP A 33 -3.79 3.93 2.43
CA TRP A 33 -3.51 5.17 1.73
C TRP A 33 -2.28 5.85 2.31
N LEU A 34 -1.47 6.45 1.45
CA LEU A 34 -0.35 7.26 1.89
C LEU A 34 -0.04 8.36 0.88
N ARG A 35 -0.02 9.61 1.34
CA ARG A 35 0.61 10.72 0.61
C ARG A 35 2.13 10.52 0.67
N ALA A 36 2.79 10.44 -0.48
CA ALA A 36 4.22 10.08 -0.54
C ALA A 36 5.13 11.10 0.15
N SER A 37 4.75 12.38 0.17
CA SER A 37 5.43 13.42 0.94
C SER A 37 5.26 13.28 2.46
N HIS A 38 4.27 12.52 2.94
CA HIS A 38 4.06 12.21 4.36
C HIS A 38 4.60 10.83 4.75
N ARG A 39 5.53 10.27 3.95
CA ARG A 39 6.14 8.94 4.17
C ARG A 39 6.88 8.78 5.49
N ALA A 40 7.16 9.85 6.23
CA ALA A 40 7.82 9.78 7.51
C ALA A 40 7.09 8.78 8.42
N THR A 41 7.85 7.92 9.10
CA THR A 41 7.32 6.91 10.02
C THR A 41 7.96 7.07 11.38
N SER A 42 7.19 6.92 12.45
CA SER A 42 7.75 6.70 13.79
C SER A 42 7.87 5.22 14.08
N VAL A 43 8.94 4.80 14.76
CA VAL A 43 9.21 3.40 15.08
C VAL A 43 8.24 2.90 16.14
N ASP A 44 7.34 1.99 15.76
CA ASP A 44 6.73 1.04 16.69
C ASP A 44 7.54 -0.27 16.62
N ALA A 45 8.36 -0.51 17.63
CA ALA A 45 9.23 -1.68 17.68
C ALA A 45 8.47 -2.99 17.97
N VAL A 46 7.20 -2.92 18.38
CA VAL A 46 6.42 -4.06 18.89
C VAL A 46 5.53 -4.64 17.80
N GLN A 47 4.99 -3.80 16.91
CA GLN A 47 4.09 -4.22 15.84
C GLN A 47 4.64 -3.81 14.47
N PRO A 48 5.51 -4.61 13.83
CA PRO A 48 6.16 -4.23 12.57
C PRO A 48 5.19 -4.04 11.40
N TYR A 49 3.96 -4.57 11.53
CA TYR A 49 2.88 -4.39 10.56
C TYR A 49 2.04 -3.14 10.80
N LYS A 50 2.18 -2.47 11.96
CA LYS A 50 1.43 -1.26 12.30
C LYS A 50 2.33 -0.05 12.10
N VAL A 51 2.04 0.73 11.07
CA VAL A 51 2.88 1.86 10.68
C VAL A 51 2.23 3.16 11.14
N HIS A 52 2.91 3.93 11.98
CA HIS A 52 2.45 5.26 12.37
C HIS A 52 3.15 6.35 11.56
N HIS A 53 2.36 7.15 10.86
CA HIS A 53 2.80 8.35 10.17
C HIS A 53 2.43 9.57 11.02
N PRO A 54 3.41 10.38 11.49
CA PRO A 54 3.12 11.49 12.38
C PRO A 54 2.42 12.66 11.67
N HIS A 55 2.49 12.73 10.33
CA HIS A 55 1.93 13.80 9.51
C HIS A 55 2.30 15.23 9.96
N THR A 56 3.46 15.39 10.61
CA THR A 56 3.95 16.68 11.14
C THR A 56 4.52 17.61 10.09
N GLY A 57 4.76 17.11 8.87
CA GLY A 57 5.23 17.89 7.74
C GLY A 57 5.17 17.09 6.44
N ALA A 58 5.15 17.81 5.31
CA ALA A 58 5.25 17.24 3.98
C ALA A 58 6.69 17.41 3.48
N GLU A 59 7.38 16.30 3.24
CA GLU A 59 8.74 16.28 2.70
C GLU A 59 8.69 15.83 1.24
N PRO A 60 9.06 16.67 0.26
CA PRO A 60 9.11 16.27 -1.15
C PRO A 60 9.88 14.95 -1.37
N VAL A 61 9.38 14.11 -2.26
CA VAL A 61 10.07 12.89 -2.70
C VAL A 61 11.20 13.29 -3.67
N PRO A 62 12.43 12.77 -3.50
CA PRO A 62 13.48 12.98 -4.49
C PRO A 62 13.13 12.27 -5.80
N VAL A 63 12.98 13.06 -6.87
CA VAL A 63 12.59 12.56 -8.20
C VAL A 63 13.61 11.57 -8.76
N GLY A 64 13.14 10.44 -9.27
CA GLY A 64 13.96 9.38 -9.88
C GLY A 64 14.75 8.52 -8.88
N VAL A 65 14.63 8.79 -7.57
CA VAL A 65 15.33 8.03 -6.53
C VAL A 65 14.35 7.02 -5.89
N PRO A 66 14.72 5.73 -5.81
CA PRO A 66 13.91 4.77 -5.06
C PRO A 66 13.83 5.12 -3.58
N VAL A 67 12.61 5.22 -3.05
CA VAL A 67 12.31 5.48 -1.64
C VAL A 67 11.41 4.37 -1.11
N GLU A 68 11.52 4.06 0.17
CA GLU A 68 10.62 3.13 0.85
C GLU A 68 9.36 3.82 1.39
N TYR A 69 8.21 3.22 1.12
CA TYR A 69 6.90 3.60 1.62
C TYR A 69 6.35 2.45 2.47
N ALA A 70 6.27 2.68 3.77
CA ALA A 70 5.50 1.82 4.66
C ALA A 70 4.04 2.31 4.59
N ILE A 71 3.14 1.49 4.05
CA ILE A 71 1.72 1.86 3.82
C ILE A 71 0.90 0.97 4.75
N ASP A 72 0.22 1.59 5.70
CA ASP A 72 -0.68 0.90 6.62
C ASP A 72 -1.97 0.51 5.91
N LEU A 73 -2.38 -0.74 6.03
CA LEU A 73 -3.67 -1.22 5.53
C LEU A 73 -4.66 -1.26 6.68
N GLY A 74 -5.92 -0.89 6.45
CA GLY A 74 -6.95 -0.94 7.49
C GLY A 74 -7.08 -2.34 8.11
N GLU A 75 -7.39 -2.39 9.40
CA GLU A 75 -7.47 -3.64 10.15
C GLU A 75 -8.50 -4.60 9.54
N THR A 76 -8.19 -5.90 9.52
CA THR A 76 -9.05 -6.91 8.91
C THR A 76 -8.84 -8.28 9.54
N SER A 77 -9.81 -9.17 9.33
CA SER A 77 -9.73 -10.59 9.66
C SER A 77 -10.34 -11.37 8.51
N GLN A 78 -9.49 -11.98 7.68
CA GLN A 78 -9.91 -12.66 6.45
C GLN A 78 -9.45 -14.11 6.43
N TYR A 79 -10.38 -15.01 6.14
CA TYR A 79 -10.07 -16.41 5.86
C TYR A 79 -10.01 -16.64 4.34
N PHE A 80 -8.78 -16.76 3.83
CA PHE A 80 -8.54 -17.12 2.42
C PHE A 80 -8.74 -18.63 2.25
N ARG A 81 -9.80 -19.01 1.53
CA ARG A 81 -10.18 -20.42 1.34
C ARG A 81 -9.18 -21.18 0.47
N PRO A 82 -9.10 -22.52 0.57
CA PRO A 82 -8.30 -23.32 -0.36
C PRO A 82 -8.64 -22.99 -1.83
N GLY A 83 -7.61 -22.80 -2.64
CA GLY A 83 -7.72 -22.41 -4.05
C GLY A 83 -7.86 -20.91 -4.31
N HIS A 84 -8.13 -20.10 -3.28
CA HIS A 84 -8.07 -18.64 -3.41
C HIS A 84 -6.62 -18.14 -3.43
N ARG A 85 -6.44 -16.89 -3.89
CA ARG A 85 -5.15 -16.21 -3.94
C ARG A 85 -5.24 -14.85 -3.27
N ILE A 86 -4.17 -14.48 -2.58
CA ILE A 86 -3.97 -13.12 -2.10
C ILE A 86 -3.43 -12.29 -3.26
N ALA A 87 -4.05 -11.15 -3.54
CA ALA A 87 -3.55 -10.17 -4.50
C ALA A 87 -3.43 -8.78 -3.88
N ILE A 88 -2.48 -8.00 -4.40
CA ILE A 88 -2.30 -6.59 -4.08
C ILE A 88 -2.55 -5.79 -5.35
N GLU A 89 -3.39 -4.76 -5.22
CA GLU A 89 -3.60 -3.75 -6.24
C GLU A 89 -2.97 -2.44 -5.78
N ILE A 90 -2.18 -1.80 -6.65
CA ILE A 90 -1.51 -0.52 -6.38
C ILE A 90 -1.99 0.50 -7.41
N LYS A 91 -2.50 1.63 -6.92
CA LYS A 91 -3.08 2.71 -7.72
C LYS A 91 -2.60 4.07 -7.22
N ALA A 92 -2.78 5.08 -8.07
CA ALA A 92 -2.54 6.49 -7.76
C ALA A 92 -3.84 7.28 -7.47
N GLN A 93 -5.01 6.60 -7.50
CA GLN A 93 -6.33 7.18 -7.20
C GLN A 93 -7.27 6.14 -6.55
N ASP A 94 -8.10 6.58 -5.60
CA ASP A 94 -9.32 5.86 -5.16
C ASP A 94 -10.48 6.41 -5.98
N GLY A 95 -10.99 5.60 -6.90
CA GLY A 95 -12.15 5.98 -7.69
C GLY A 95 -12.31 5.07 -8.89
N ASP A 96 -13.55 4.68 -9.13
CA ASP A 96 -13.99 4.33 -10.47
C ASP A 96 -14.14 5.60 -11.32
N ALA A 97 -14.37 5.46 -12.62
CA ALA A 97 -14.37 6.59 -13.55
C ALA A 97 -15.50 7.62 -13.32
N VAL A 98 -16.30 7.48 -12.26
CA VAL A 98 -17.56 8.22 -12.06
C VAL A 98 -17.69 8.91 -10.71
N HIS A 99 -16.90 8.55 -9.69
CA HIS A 99 -16.99 9.15 -8.35
C HIS A 99 -15.64 9.69 -7.89
N PHE A 100 -15.34 10.93 -8.29
CA PHE A 100 -14.11 11.62 -7.94
C PHE A 100 -14.34 12.69 -6.88
N TRP A 101 -14.00 12.38 -5.63
CA TRP A 101 -13.75 13.43 -4.63
C TRP A 101 -12.30 13.87 -4.79
N HIS A 102 -12.11 15.02 -5.45
CA HIS A 102 -10.77 15.56 -5.72
C HIS A 102 -10.22 16.24 -4.47
N HIS A 103 -9.13 15.70 -3.93
CA HIS A 103 -8.29 16.39 -2.95
C HIS A 103 -7.00 16.86 -3.65
N GLY A 104 -7.05 18.03 -4.28
CA GLY A 104 -5.91 18.67 -4.97
C GLY A 104 -6.00 18.65 -6.50
N GLU A 105 -4.98 19.20 -7.15
CA GLU A 105 -4.85 19.19 -8.62
C GLU A 105 -4.37 17.81 -9.10
N PRO A 106 -5.10 17.15 -10.03
CA PRO A 106 -4.65 15.91 -10.61
C PRO A 106 -3.47 16.18 -11.56
N HIS A 107 -2.39 15.45 -11.35
CA HIS A 107 -1.24 15.45 -12.24
C HIS A 107 -0.86 14.02 -12.58
N GLU A 108 -0.37 13.82 -13.80
CA GLU A 108 0.23 12.55 -14.19
C GLU A 108 1.54 12.35 -13.42
N VAL A 109 1.66 11.18 -12.79
CA VAL A 109 2.85 10.72 -12.07
C VAL A 109 3.16 9.32 -12.55
N ARG A 110 4.41 9.07 -12.93
CA ARG A 110 4.94 7.74 -13.20
C ARG A 110 5.50 7.14 -11.92
N HIS A 111 5.05 5.93 -11.59
CA HIS A 111 5.52 5.14 -10.45
C HIS A 111 6.38 3.97 -10.93
N ASP A 112 7.67 4.01 -10.63
CA ASP A 112 8.61 2.93 -10.95
C ASP A 112 8.76 2.03 -9.71
N ILE A 113 8.04 0.91 -9.65
CA ILE A 113 7.97 0.01 -8.48
C ILE A 113 9.02 -1.11 -8.58
N GLY A 114 9.88 -1.22 -7.57
CA GLY A 114 10.85 -2.31 -7.45
C GLY A 114 10.25 -3.59 -6.86
N TYR A 115 10.46 -4.73 -7.50
CA TYR A 115 10.08 -6.06 -7.02
C TYR A 115 11.10 -7.14 -7.45
N GLY A 116 11.11 -8.29 -6.77
CA GLY A 116 12.02 -9.41 -7.08
C GLY A 116 13.29 -9.48 -6.20
N PRO A 117 14.23 -10.39 -6.52
CA PRO A 117 15.45 -10.59 -5.74
C PRO A 117 16.28 -9.30 -5.66
N GLY A 118 16.52 -8.79 -4.45
CA GLY A 118 17.22 -7.52 -4.22
C GLY A 118 16.31 -6.29 -4.14
N ALA A 119 15.05 -6.38 -4.56
CA ALA A 119 14.04 -5.37 -4.28
C ALA A 119 13.33 -5.68 -2.95
N VAL A 120 13.18 -4.65 -2.13
CA VAL A 120 12.74 -4.75 -0.71
C VAL A 120 11.22 -4.62 -0.52
N SER A 121 10.45 -4.48 -1.60
CA SER A 121 8.98 -4.42 -1.53
C SER A 121 8.39 -5.72 -0.97
N LYS A 122 7.57 -5.60 0.06
CA LYS A 122 6.97 -6.72 0.79
C LYS A 122 5.64 -6.35 1.45
N LEU A 123 4.77 -7.34 1.57
CA LEU A 123 3.55 -7.31 2.36
C LEU A 123 3.79 -8.07 3.67
N LEU A 124 3.51 -7.43 4.80
CA LEU A 124 3.52 -8.08 6.11
C LEU A 124 2.10 -8.55 6.43
N LEU A 125 1.92 -9.85 6.62
CA LEU A 125 0.63 -10.44 6.98
C LEU A 125 0.71 -11.01 8.40
N PRO A 126 -0.16 -10.59 9.33
CA PRO A 126 -0.27 -11.19 10.65
C PRO A 126 -1.02 -12.53 10.56
N VAL A 127 -0.35 -13.57 10.04
CA VAL A 127 -0.95 -14.90 9.86
C VAL A 127 -1.23 -15.53 11.22
N ILE A 128 -2.50 -15.86 11.48
CA ILE A 128 -2.91 -16.60 12.67
C ILE A 128 -2.65 -18.10 12.44
N PRO A 129 -1.78 -18.76 13.22
CA PRO A 129 -1.50 -20.17 13.05
C PRO A 129 -2.72 -21.07 13.35
N PRO A 130 -2.84 -22.23 12.71
CA PRO A 130 -3.85 -23.22 13.09
C PRO A 130 -3.72 -23.59 14.58
N GLY A 131 -4.83 -23.52 15.32
CA GLY A 131 -4.87 -23.91 16.74
C GLY A 131 -4.54 -22.80 17.74
N ALA A 132 -4.29 -21.56 17.31
CA ALA A 132 -4.27 -20.41 18.21
C ALA A 132 -5.70 -20.14 18.72
N ARG A 133 -6.00 -20.61 19.93
CA ARG A 133 -7.18 -20.27 20.73
C ARG A 133 -6.74 -19.89 22.13
#